data_AF-A0A250F4M6-F1
#
_entry.id   AF-A0A250F4M6-F1
#
_cell.length_a   1.000
_cell.length_b   1.000
_cell.length_c   1.000
_cell.angle_alpha   90.00
_cell.angle_beta   90.00
_cell.angle_gamma   90.00
#
_symmetry.space_group_name_H-M   'P 1'
#
loop_
_entity.id
_entity.type
_entity.pdbx_description
1 polymer ?
#
loop_
_entity_poly.entity_id
_entity_poly.type
_entity_poly.pdbx_seq_one_letter_code
_entity_poly.pdbx_strand_id
1 'polypeptide(L)'
;MYLGGILYLKYFPTKIQCYYKTHYGFECPTCGLTRDFSQFLSLDFHSPLNPASYYYFTAFALIFVTRILHSLIVYWKPHQLKSFIFLDSIVFVFSIFIVVLGLL
;
A
#
# COMPACT_ATOMS: atom_id res chain seq x y z
N MET A 1 4.29 -5.46 13.37
CA MET A 1 4.02 -4.01 13.20
C MET A 1 3.04 -3.70 12.08
N TYR A 2 3.16 -4.28 10.87
CA TYR A 2 2.27 -3.99 9.74
C TYR A 2 0.77 -4.30 9.96
N LEU A 3 0.44 -5.48 10.51
CA LEU A 3 -0.96 -5.87 10.79
C LEU A 3 -1.67 -4.92 11.77
N GLY A 4 -0.97 -4.45 12.82
CA GLY A 4 -1.53 -3.51 13.79
C GLY A 4 -1.91 -2.17 13.16
N GLY A 5 -1.08 -1.65 12.25
CA GLY A 5 -1.38 -0.42 11.50
C GLY A 5 -2.58 -0.57 10.56
N ILE A 6 -2.69 -1.71 9.87
CA ILE A 6 -3.84 -2.01 9.00
C ILE A 6 -5.13 -2.11 9.82
N LEU A 7 -5.10 -2.82 10.94
CA LEU A 7 -6.25 -2.96 11.84
C LEU A 7 -6.65 -1.60 12.44
N TYR A 8 -5.67 -0.78 12.84
CA TYR A 8 -5.92 0.56 13.33
C TYR A 8 -6.63 1.43 12.30
N LEU A 9 -6.15 1.47 11.05
CA LEU A 9 -6.78 2.23 9.97
C LEU A 9 -8.19 1.75 9.60
N LYS A 10 -8.47 0.45 9.79
CA LYS A 10 -9.78 -0.14 9.53
C LYS A 10 -10.79 0.18 10.64
N TYR A 11 -10.40 0.04 11.91
CA TYR A 11 -11.33 0.20 13.04
C TYR A 11 -11.41 1.63 13.58
N PHE A 12 -10.39 2.45 13.34
CA PHE A 12 -10.35 3.86 13.70
C PHE A 12 -10.10 4.72 12.46
N PRO A 13 -11.11 4.89 11.58
CA PRO A 13 -11.02 5.81 10.45
C PRO A 13 -10.94 7.23 11.00
N THR A 14 -9.73 7.67 11.31
CA THR A 14 -9.48 9.03 11.79
C THR A 14 -9.85 9.99 10.67
N LYS A 15 -10.58 11.06 11.01
CA LYS A 15 -10.84 12.19 10.10
C LYS A 15 -9.51 12.95 9.90
N ILE A 16 -8.56 12.33 9.21
CA ILE A 16 -7.26 12.93 8.91
C ILE A 16 -7.53 14.08 7.94
N GLN A 17 -7.46 15.29 8.46
CA GLN A 17 -7.54 16.50 7.65
C GLN A 17 -6.17 16.80 7.07
N CYS A 18 -6.17 17.21 5.81
CA CYS A 18 -4.94 17.56 5.09
C CYS A 18 -4.39 18.87 5.65
N TYR A 19 -3.23 18.81 6.31
CA TYR A 19 -2.59 19.98 6.93
C TYR A 19 -2.40 21.11 5.90
N TYR A 20 -1.94 20.77 4.70
CA TYR A 20 -1.73 21.73 3.62
C TYR A 20 -3.01 22.46 3.21
N LYS A 21 -4.12 21.72 3.08
CA LYS A 21 -5.42 22.31 2.75
C LYS A 21 -5.90 23.26 3.85
N THR A 22 -5.65 22.90 5.11
CA THR A 22 -6.12 23.66 6.28
C THR A 22 -5.30 24.94 6.51
N HIS A 23 -3.98 24.89 6.31
CA HIS A 23 -3.07 26.00 6.62
C HIS A 23 -2.65 26.84 5.42
N TYR A 24 -2.65 26.28 4.21
CA TYR A 24 -2.17 26.95 3.01
C TYR A 24 -3.20 27.01 1.88
N GLY A 25 -4.38 26.42 2.05
CA GLY A 25 -5.48 26.49 1.09
C GLY A 25 -5.31 25.65 -0.19
N PHE A 26 -4.22 24.88 -0.31
CA PHE A 26 -3.98 23.98 -1.45
C PHE A 26 -3.82 22.52 -1.00
N GLU A 27 -4.16 21.59 -1.88
CA GLU A 27 -4.00 20.15 -1.64
C GLU A 27 -2.61 19.68 -2.08
N CYS A 28 -1.92 18.91 -1.22
CA CYS A 28 -0.66 18.28 -1.60
C CYS A 28 -0.91 17.05 -2.48
N PRO A 29 0.06 16.60 -3.30
CA PRO A 29 -0.09 15.41 -4.15
C PRO A 29 -0.41 14.12 -3.37
N THR A 30 -0.16 14.11 -2.06
CA THR A 30 -0.40 12.99 -1.14
C THR A 30 -1.68 13.14 -0.32
N CYS A 31 -2.41 14.25 -0.50
CA CYS A 31 -3.66 14.52 0.20
C CYS A 31 -4.67 13.41 -0.15
N GLY A 32 -5.42 12.93 0.84
CA GLY A 32 -6.44 11.88 0.63
C GLY A 32 -5.91 10.43 0.65
N LEU A 33 -4.61 10.18 0.47
CA LEU A 33 -4.02 8.82 0.41
C LEU A 33 -4.45 7.91 1.57
N THR A 34 -4.29 8.36 2.81
CA THR A 34 -4.62 7.55 3.98
C THR A 34 -6.11 7.27 4.10
N ARG A 35 -6.96 8.20 3.64
CA ARG A 35 -8.42 8.03 3.66
C ARG A 35 -8.85 7.01 2.61
N ASP A 36 -8.32 7.15 1.40
CA ASP A 36 -8.57 6.19 0.31
C ASP A 36 -8.07 4.78 0.70
N PHE A 37 -6.92 4.67 1.39
CA PHE A 37 -6.41 3.39 1.89
C PHE A 37 -7.35 2.73 2.91
N SER A 38 -7.95 3.50 3.81
CA SER A 38 -8.93 2.97 4.77
C SER A 38 -10.19 2.44 4.07
N GLN A 39 -10.63 3.12 3.01
CA GLN A 39 -11.75 2.66 2.16
C GLN A 39 -11.39 1.38 1.39
N PHE A 40 -10.20 1.34 0.78
CA PHE A 40 -9.71 0.16 0.06
C PHE A 40 -9.56 -1.07 0.97
N LEU A 41 -9.16 -0.88 2.24
CA LEU A 41 -9.13 -1.95 3.25
C LEU A 41 -10.53 -2.49 3.61
N SER A 42 -11.57 -1.71 3.33
CA SER A 42 -12.98 -2.10 3.45
C SER A 42 -13.57 -2.63 2.15
N LEU A 43 -12.73 -2.86 1.12
CA LEU A 43 -13.09 -3.29 -0.23
C LEU A 43 -13.96 -2.27 -0.98
N ASP A 44 -13.97 -1.01 -0.56
CA ASP A 44 -14.64 0.08 -1.27
C ASP A 44 -13.62 0.85 -2.12
N PHE A 45 -13.73 0.68 -3.43
CA PHE A 45 -12.85 1.30 -4.42
C PHE A 45 -13.55 2.43 -5.21
N HIS A 46 -14.75 2.83 -4.80
CA HIS A 46 -15.51 3.87 -5.52
C HIS A 46 -14.92 5.26 -5.26
N SER A 47 -14.62 5.96 -6.36
CA SER A 47 -14.28 7.40 -6.38
C SER A 47 -13.19 7.81 -5.38
N PRO A 48 -11.94 7.35 -5.57
CA PRO A 48 -10.84 7.76 -4.71
C PRO A 48 -10.64 9.27 -4.81
N LEU A 49 -10.33 9.90 -3.67
CA LEU A 49 -10.05 11.33 -3.64
C LEU A 49 -8.76 11.67 -4.36
N ASN A 50 -7.83 10.73 -4.33
CA ASN A 50 -6.58 10.84 -5.04
C ASN A 50 -6.42 9.62 -5.96
N PRO A 51 -6.40 9.80 -7.29
CA PRO A 51 -6.25 8.68 -8.22
C PRO A 51 -4.91 7.95 -8.04
N ALA A 52 -3.87 8.63 -7.54
CA ALA A 52 -2.59 8.01 -7.22
C ALA A 52 -2.73 6.95 -6.11
N SER A 53 -3.72 7.08 -5.23
CA SER A 53 -3.97 6.14 -4.13
C SER A 53 -4.10 4.70 -4.60
N TYR A 54 -4.70 4.46 -5.77
CA TYR A 54 -4.85 3.12 -6.31
C TYR A 54 -3.50 2.47 -6.60
N TYR A 55 -2.56 3.21 -7.20
CA TYR A 55 -1.23 2.72 -7.53
C TYR A 55 -0.41 2.43 -6.26
N TYR A 56 -0.43 3.35 -5.30
CA TYR A 56 0.24 3.14 -4.02
C TYR A 56 -0.34 1.94 -3.27
N PHE A 57 -1.67 1.85 -3.16
CA PHE A 57 -2.33 0.75 -2.47
C PHE A 57 -2.01 -0.60 -3.12
N THR A 58 -2.08 -0.66 -4.45
CA THR A 58 -1.76 -1.87 -5.22
C THR A 58 -0.31 -2.31 -5.00
N ALA A 59 0.65 -1.37 -5.06
CA ALA A 59 2.06 -1.66 -4.81
C ALA A 59 2.28 -2.20 -3.39
N PHE A 60 1.69 -1.57 -2.37
CA PHE A 60 1.79 -2.05 -0.99
C PHE A 60 1.10 -3.39 -0.78
N ALA A 61 -0.07 -3.60 -1.37
CA ALA A 61 -0.80 -4.87 -1.30
C ALA A 61 -0.01 -6.00 -1.94
N LEU A 62 0.60 -5.77 -3.11
CA LEU A 62 1.47 -6.74 -3.78
C LEU A 62 2.64 -7.13 -2.89
N ILE A 63 3.39 -6.17 -2.34
CA ILE A 63 4.50 -6.43 -1.43
C ILE A 63 4.02 -7.21 -0.20
N PHE A 64 2.88 -6.83 0.38
CA PHE A 64 2.37 -7.49 1.57
C PHE A 64 1.98 -8.96 1.30
N VAL A 65 1.28 -9.22 0.20
CA VAL A 65 0.86 -10.57 -0.21
C VAL A 65 2.07 -11.43 -0.54
N THR A 66 3.05 -10.91 -1.30
CA THR A 66 4.26 -11.68 -1.61
C THR A 66 5.08 -12.00 -0.37
N ARG A 67 5.14 -11.09 0.62
CA ARG A 67 5.79 -11.38 1.91
C ARG A 67 5.10 -12.51 2.66
N ILE A 68 3.76 -12.52 2.73
CA ILE A 68 3.01 -13.61 3.36
C ILE A 68 3.27 -14.93 2.62
N LEU A 69 3.18 -14.94 1.29
CA LEU A 69 3.44 -16.13 0.48
C LEU A 69 4.87 -16.65 0.66
N HIS A 70 5.87 -15.77 0.66
CA HIS A 70 7.27 -16.14 0.90
C HIS A 70 7.45 -16.74 2.30
N SER A 71 6.91 -16.11 3.34
CA SER A 71 6.98 -16.65 4.70
C SER A 71 6.33 -18.04 4.81
N LEU A 72 5.18 -18.25 4.16
CA LEU A 72 4.51 -19.55 4.12
C LEU A 72 5.35 -20.58 3.35
N ILE A 73 5.84 -20.26 2.15
CA ILE A 73 6.57 -21.23 1.33
C ILE A 73 7.92 -21.59 1.94
N VAL A 74 8.64 -20.65 2.53
CA VAL A 74 9.92 -20.91 3.21
C VAL A 74 9.73 -21.83 4.40
N TYR A 75 8.61 -21.69 5.13
CA TYR A 75 8.25 -22.61 6.21
C TYR A 75 8.04 -24.05 5.70
N TRP A 76 7.43 -24.22 4.52
CA TRP A 76 7.16 -25.55 3.94
C TRP A 76 8.33 -26.15 3.14
N LYS A 77 9.12 -25.32 2.44
CA LYS A 77 10.17 -25.73 1.50
C LYS A 77 11.39 -24.80 1.58
N PRO A 78 12.22 -24.93 2.63
CA PRO A 78 13.33 -24.00 2.89
C PRO A 78 14.44 -24.04 1.81
N HIS A 79 14.58 -25.15 1.07
CA HIS A 79 15.61 -25.29 0.04
C HIS A 79 15.43 -24.32 -1.15
N GLN A 80 14.25 -23.75 -1.35
CA GLN A 80 13.94 -22.83 -2.47
C GLN A 80 14.19 -21.35 -2.13
N LEU A 81 14.74 -21.03 -0.95
CA LEU A 81 14.91 -19.66 -0.44
C LEU A 81 15.60 -18.72 -1.46
N LYS A 82 16.66 -19.17 -2.13
CA LYS A 82 17.42 -18.35 -3.08
C LYS A 82 16.58 -17.88 -4.28
N SER A 83 15.71 -18.75 -4.81
CA SER A 83 14.83 -18.41 -5.92
C SER A 83 13.77 -17.39 -5.50
N PHE A 84 13.25 -17.50 -4.28
CA PHE A 84 12.27 -16.55 -3.74
C PHE A 84 12.86 -15.17 -3.46
N ILE A 85 14.10 -15.08 -2.96
CA ILE A 85 14.79 -13.78 -2.77
C ILE A 85 14.94 -13.05 -4.11
N PHE A 86 15.24 -13.78 -5.19
CA PHE A 86 15.31 -13.20 -6.53
C PHE A 86 13.95 -12.68 -7.01
N LEU A 87 12.89 -13.48 -6.86
CA LEU A 87 11.52 -13.08 -7.23
C LEU A 87 11.05 -11.86 -6.42
N ASP A 88 11.36 -11.83 -5.12
CA ASP A 88 11.05 -10.73 -4.22
C ASP A 88 11.69 -9.41 -4.67
N SER A 89 12.93 -9.48 -5.16
CA SER A 89 13.65 -8.33 -5.70
C SER A 89 12.99 -7.80 -6.97
N ILE A 90 12.51 -8.68 -7.85
CA ILE A 90 11.77 -8.31 -9.06
C ILE A 90 10.44 -7.63 -8.68
N VAL A 91 9.68 -8.21 -7.76
CA VAL A 91 8.40 -7.65 -7.31
C VAL A 91 8.61 -6.27 -6.68
N PHE A 92 9.70 -6.08 -5.93
CA PHE A 92 10.03 -4.78 -5.35
C PHE A 92 10.28 -3.71 -6.42
N VAL A 93 11.11 -4.02 -7.42
CA VAL A 93 11.38 -3.10 -8.54
C VAL A 93 10.10 -2.79 -9.33
N PHE A 94 9.28 -3.81 -9.59
CA PHE A 94 7.99 -3.64 -10.27
C PHE A 94 7.02 -2.76 -9.45
N SER A 95 7.00 -2.91 -8.13
CA SER A 95 6.17 -2.09 -7.24
C SER A 95 6.61 -0.62 -7.26
N ILE A 96 7.91 -0.34 -7.34
CA ILE A 96 8.43 1.03 -7.53
C ILE A 96 7.92 1.61 -8.85
N PHE A 97 7.97 0.83 -9.93
CA PHE A 97 7.50 1.27 -11.24
C PHE A 97 6.01 1.63 -11.23
N ILE A 98 5.16 0.82 -10.58
CA ILE A 98 3.73 1.12 -10.39
C ILE A 98 3.53 2.46 -9.68
N VAL A 99 4.27 2.71 -8.60
CA VAL A 99 4.18 3.96 -7.84
C VAL A 99 4.59 5.16 -8.68
N VAL A 100 5.67 5.04 -9.46
CA VAL A 100 6.13 6.12 -10.35
C VAL A 100 5.10 6.40 -11.44
N LEU A 101 4.45 5.38 -11.99
CA LEU A 101 3.37 5.55 -12.97
C LEU A 101 2.17 6.31 -12.36
N GLY A 102 1.87 6.09 -11.08
CA GLY A 102 0.80 6.81 -10.39
C GLY A 102 1.13 8.26 -10.03
N LEU A 103 2.38 8.69 -10.18
CA LEU A 103 2.85 10.07 -9.96
C LEU A 103 2.91 10.90 -11.26
N LEU A 104 2.89 10.25 -12.42
CA LEU A 104 2.88 10.85 -13.76
C LEU A 104 1.45 11.22 -14.18
#